data_AF-A0A5N6V7V0-F1
#
_entry.id   AF-A0A5N6V7V0-F1
#
_cell.length_a   1.000
_cell.length_b   1.000
_cell.length_c   1.000
_cell.angle_alpha   90.00
_cell.angle_beta   90.00
_cell.angle_gamma   90.00
#
_symmetry.space_group_name_H-M   'P 1'
#
loop_
_entity.id
_entity.type
_entity.pdbx_description
1 polymer ?
#
loop_
_entity_poly.entity_id
_entity_poly.type
_entity_poly.pdbx_seq_one_letter_code
_entity_poly.pdbx_strand_id
1 'polypeptide(L)'
;MFVDRSYRSSWMLLLVVVAGTAMAQICTPEYGNEGYSYIINNQSDLDEIAAKCTTVNGSIAMSYNFTGAFRLPNIRNITRTIKWLRILRLTEDSPKPTSIDLPDLEFLGGSLYMNGLPTLKSVTAPKLKTVGWNADIDYAEEVDFRSLTESEYFSVMGNVSRCVNETSDNWHKCMVDGEVDECSLRLDSLRQVRQRVLICNKEKCSREASPHGSLDVSLPALHDVGHLHLEGRFSSLDTPKLSNITGIGTGYYGIKLLTVGGPPINVSFPELKYIDEETGLFLEGNIGGLSIPSISNFNVRLFVIAYDQLEIKLPFEEAEAIMLMGNISSVQLPNLKSLDQLLVNTDASLDCKSLKETIMTAINVSDYQVTCTVKNSASHFGLNLGAKVVFGSVVGVIVGLAMWY
;
A
#
# COMPACT_ATOMS: atom_id res chain seq x y z
N MET A 1 -79.32 -11.61 56.56
CA MET A 1 -79.60 -11.35 55.13
C MET A 1 -78.86 -10.07 54.76
N PHE A 2 -77.56 -10.20 54.46
CA PHE A 2 -76.70 -9.09 54.02
C PHE A 2 -76.24 -9.45 52.60
N VAL A 3 -76.53 -8.57 51.65
CA VAL A 3 -76.16 -8.70 50.23
C VAL A 3 -74.81 -8.00 50.07
N ASP A 4 -73.76 -8.75 49.77
CA ASP A 4 -72.44 -8.21 49.46
C ASP A 4 -72.19 -8.22 47.95
N ARG A 5 -71.68 -7.09 47.44
CA ARG A 5 -71.62 -6.70 46.04
C ARG A 5 -70.14 -6.66 45.65
N SER A 6 -69.63 -7.78 45.12
CA SER A 6 -68.22 -7.90 44.72
C SER A 6 -67.95 -7.16 43.39
N TYR A 7 -67.07 -6.15 43.48
CA TYR A 7 -66.55 -5.36 42.36
C TYR A 7 -65.35 -6.06 41.71
N ARG A 8 -65.38 -6.19 40.38
CA ARG A 8 -64.26 -6.57 39.52
C ARG A 8 -63.12 -5.56 39.65
N SER A 9 -61.89 -6.05 39.85
CA SER A 9 -60.66 -5.29 39.61
C SER A 9 -59.78 -6.06 38.62
N SER A 10 -59.82 -5.64 37.36
CA SER A 10 -58.92 -6.10 36.30
C SER A 10 -57.55 -5.47 36.50
N TRP A 11 -56.54 -6.28 36.79
CA TRP A 11 -55.14 -5.87 36.76
C TRP A 11 -54.63 -5.96 35.32
N MET A 12 -54.36 -4.82 34.68
CA MET A 12 -53.52 -4.75 33.48
C MET A 12 -52.05 -4.70 33.92
N LEU A 13 -51.28 -5.73 33.55
CA LEU A 13 -49.82 -5.71 33.61
C LEU A 13 -49.29 -4.96 32.37
N LEU A 14 -48.75 -3.77 32.59
CA LEU A 14 -47.94 -3.06 31.59
C LEU A 14 -46.54 -3.68 31.57
N LEU A 15 -46.26 -4.47 30.53
CA LEU A 15 -44.91 -4.86 30.13
C LEU A 15 -44.22 -3.64 29.53
N VAL A 16 -43.34 -3.00 30.30
CA VAL A 16 -42.40 -2.00 29.78
C VAL A 16 -41.25 -2.77 29.12
N VAL A 17 -41.30 -2.89 27.79
CA VAL A 17 -40.14 -3.28 27.00
C VAL A 17 -39.21 -2.07 26.94
N VAL A 18 -38.18 -2.06 27.78
CA VAL A 18 -37.07 -1.11 27.65
C VAL A 18 -36.24 -1.57 26.46
N ALA A 19 -36.56 -1.05 25.27
CA ALA A 19 -35.64 -1.11 24.15
C ALA A 19 -34.43 -0.25 24.52
N GLY A 20 -33.35 -0.89 24.98
CA GLY A 20 -32.08 -0.24 25.22
C GLY A 20 -31.53 0.26 23.90
N THR A 21 -31.85 1.50 23.53
CA THR A 21 -31.05 2.25 22.57
C THR A 21 -29.66 2.33 23.18
N ALA A 22 -28.68 1.66 22.58
CA ALA A 22 -27.28 1.84 22.95
C ALA A 22 -26.95 3.33 22.70
N MET A 23 -27.09 4.15 23.75
CA MET A 23 -26.69 5.54 23.73
C MET A 23 -25.19 5.52 23.47
N ALA A 24 -24.75 6.08 22.35
CA ALA A 24 -23.33 6.18 22.05
C ALA A 24 -22.67 6.98 23.18
N GLN A 25 -21.91 6.30 24.04
CA GLN A 25 -21.29 6.94 25.19
C GLN A 25 -19.96 7.54 24.75
N ILE A 26 -19.90 8.87 24.77
CA ILE A 26 -18.73 9.64 24.38
C ILE A 26 -17.85 9.84 25.62
N CYS A 27 -16.61 9.40 25.52
CA CYS A 27 -15.60 9.60 26.55
C CYS A 27 -14.54 10.57 26.05
N THR A 28 -14.30 11.62 26.83
CA THR A 28 -13.25 12.60 26.54
C THR A 28 -12.17 12.43 27.61
N PRO A 29 -10.92 12.08 27.24
CA PRO A 29 -9.82 12.05 28.21
C PRO A 29 -9.58 13.45 28.78
N GLU A 30 -8.99 13.53 29.97
CA GLU A 30 -8.57 14.82 30.51
C GLU A 30 -7.46 15.44 29.66
N TYR A 31 -7.37 16.77 29.65
CA TYR A 31 -6.31 17.47 28.93
C TYR A 31 -4.98 17.32 29.67
N GLY A 32 -4.04 16.57 29.08
CA GLY A 32 -2.71 16.35 29.62
C GLY A 32 -1.59 16.86 28.71
N ASN A 33 -0.36 16.44 29.02
CA ASN A 33 0.84 16.79 28.24
C ASN A 33 0.79 16.29 26.79
N GLU A 34 0.01 15.25 26.52
CA GLU A 34 -0.23 14.67 25.18
C GLU A 34 -1.56 15.17 24.57
N GLY A 35 -2.09 16.27 25.10
CA GLY A 35 -3.42 16.79 24.79
C GLY A 35 -4.53 15.90 25.36
N TYR A 36 -5.65 15.84 24.64
CA TYR A 36 -6.76 14.94 24.97
C TYR A 36 -6.39 13.50 24.54
N SER A 37 -5.66 12.77 25.39
CA SER A 37 -5.23 11.40 25.12
C SER A 37 -5.35 10.50 26.35
N TYR A 38 -5.95 9.32 26.17
CA TYR A 38 -5.78 8.23 27.14
C TYR A 38 -4.37 7.66 27.01
N ILE A 39 -3.70 7.45 28.14
CA ILE A 39 -2.37 6.82 28.20
C ILE A 39 -2.55 5.39 28.70
N ILE A 40 -2.21 4.43 27.86
CA ILE A 40 -2.49 3.02 28.06
C ILE A 40 -1.22 2.31 28.48
N ASN A 41 -1.19 1.78 29.70
CA ASN A 41 -0.06 1.05 30.27
C ASN A 41 -0.23 -0.47 30.12
N ASN A 42 -1.46 -0.95 30.09
CA ASN A 42 -1.79 -2.37 29.99
C ASN A 42 -3.23 -2.56 29.45
N GLN A 43 -3.62 -3.81 29.21
CA GLN A 43 -4.93 -4.16 28.67
C GLN A 43 -6.11 -3.70 29.57
N SER A 44 -5.95 -3.66 30.89
CA SER A 44 -7.03 -3.25 31.81
C SER A 44 -7.45 -1.79 31.60
N ASP A 45 -6.51 -0.92 31.20
CA ASP A 45 -6.81 0.49 30.88
C ASP A 45 -7.72 0.57 29.63
N LEU A 46 -7.51 -0.32 28.65
CA LEU A 46 -8.37 -0.42 27.45
C LEU A 46 -9.73 -1.02 27.81
N ASP A 47 -9.77 -2.03 28.68
CA ASP A 47 -11.00 -2.68 29.12
C ASP A 47 -11.91 -1.69 29.85
N GLU A 48 -11.35 -0.80 30.67
CA GLU A 48 -12.11 0.25 31.35
C GLU A 48 -12.74 1.24 30.36
N ILE A 49 -11.99 1.63 29.33
CA ILE A 49 -12.49 2.52 28.27
C ILE A 49 -13.58 1.79 27.46
N ALA A 50 -13.31 0.55 27.01
CA ALA A 50 -14.23 -0.25 26.23
C ALA A 50 -15.54 -0.61 26.97
N ALA A 51 -15.51 -0.68 28.30
CA ALA A 51 -16.70 -0.92 29.12
C ALA A 51 -17.61 0.31 29.25
N LYS A 52 -17.05 1.52 29.10
CA LYS A 52 -17.75 2.79 29.33
C LYS A 52 -17.99 3.59 28.07
N CYS A 53 -17.33 3.28 26.97
CA CYS A 53 -17.28 4.17 25.83
C CYS A 53 -17.65 3.41 24.56
N THR A 54 -18.30 4.10 23.64
CA THR A 54 -18.40 3.67 22.24
C THR A 54 -17.68 4.65 21.31
N THR A 55 -17.45 5.88 21.79
CA THR A 55 -16.73 6.94 21.07
C THR A 55 -15.70 7.55 21.99
N VAL A 56 -14.44 7.64 21.54
CA VAL A 56 -13.38 8.38 22.21
C VAL A 56 -13.19 9.72 21.50
N ASN A 57 -13.52 10.81 22.20
CA ASN A 57 -13.25 12.16 21.72
C ASN A 57 -11.83 12.59 22.10
N GLY A 58 -10.84 11.96 21.48
CA GLY A 58 -9.44 12.17 21.79
C GLY A 58 -8.55 11.16 21.08
N SER A 59 -7.33 11.03 21.59
CA SER A 59 -6.35 10.03 21.14
C SER A 59 -6.26 8.88 22.14
N ILE A 60 -5.72 7.77 21.68
CA ILE A 60 -5.29 6.66 22.53
C ILE A 60 -3.80 6.47 22.29
N ALA A 61 -3.00 6.54 23.35
CA ALA A 61 -1.55 6.44 23.25
C ALA A 61 -1.04 5.29 24.13
N MET A 62 -0.39 4.30 23.52
CA MET A 62 0.35 3.27 24.25
C MET A 62 1.56 3.88 24.95
N SER A 63 1.75 3.57 26.22
CA SER A 63 2.98 3.90 26.94
C SER A 63 4.16 3.07 26.40
N TYR A 64 5.39 3.54 26.61
CA TYR A 64 6.62 2.86 26.17
C TYR A 64 6.84 1.47 26.79
N ASN A 65 6.19 1.17 27.93
CA ASN A 65 6.30 -0.10 28.63
C ASN A 65 5.12 -1.05 28.35
N PHE A 66 4.22 -0.70 27.42
CA PHE A 66 3.12 -1.59 27.04
C PHE A 66 3.66 -2.89 26.43
N THR A 67 3.11 -4.02 26.85
CA THR A 67 3.47 -5.35 26.35
C THR A 67 2.22 -6.21 26.15
N GLY A 68 2.31 -7.22 25.29
CA GLY A 68 1.19 -8.15 25.04
C GLY A 68 0.21 -7.65 23.97
N ALA A 69 -1.02 -8.14 23.99
CA ALA A 69 -2.04 -7.76 23.02
C ALA A 69 -2.67 -6.40 23.39
N PHE A 70 -2.89 -5.54 22.39
CA PHE A 70 -3.70 -4.33 22.50
C PHE A 70 -5.07 -4.63 21.90
N ARG A 71 -6.08 -4.85 22.74
CA ARG A 71 -7.45 -5.12 22.29
C ARG A 71 -8.38 -4.00 22.72
N LEU A 72 -9.11 -3.42 21.79
CA LEU A 72 -10.04 -2.33 22.08
C LEU A 72 -11.43 -2.62 21.47
N PRO A 73 -12.22 -3.52 22.09
CA PRO A 73 -13.57 -3.82 21.63
C PRO A 73 -14.55 -2.68 21.95
N ASN A 74 -15.75 -2.73 21.38
CA ASN A 74 -16.88 -1.79 21.59
C ASN A 74 -16.67 -0.32 21.15
N ILE A 75 -15.43 0.12 20.92
CA ILE A 75 -15.12 1.45 20.43
C ILE A 75 -15.30 1.51 18.92
N ARG A 76 -16.24 2.34 18.47
CA ARG A 76 -16.58 2.52 17.05
C ARG A 76 -15.94 3.76 16.43
N ASN A 77 -15.65 4.78 17.23
CA ASN A 77 -15.12 6.03 16.73
C ASN A 77 -14.05 6.60 17.66
N ILE A 78 -12.91 6.98 17.10
CA ILE A 78 -11.85 7.72 17.77
C ILE A 78 -11.60 8.99 16.96
N THR A 79 -11.84 10.16 17.55
CA THR A 79 -11.82 11.42 16.79
C THR A 79 -10.42 11.90 16.41
N ARG A 80 -9.38 11.36 17.05
CA ARG A 80 -7.97 11.70 16.77
C ARG A 80 -7.16 10.44 16.47
N THR A 81 -6.01 10.26 17.12
CA THR A 81 -4.96 9.34 16.70
C THR A 81 -4.87 8.16 17.64
N ILE A 82 -4.54 6.98 17.11
CA ILE A 82 -3.95 5.89 17.90
C ILE A 82 -2.45 5.90 17.65
N LYS A 83 -1.65 6.00 18.70
CA LYS A 83 -0.18 6.08 18.61
C LYS A 83 0.48 5.39 19.80
N TRP A 84 1.80 5.40 19.84
CA TRP A 84 2.57 5.15 21.05
C TRP A 84 3.37 6.39 21.46
N LEU A 85 3.67 6.52 22.75
CA LEU A 85 4.41 7.64 23.31
C LEU A 85 5.90 7.50 23.07
N ARG A 86 6.46 8.41 22.26
CA ARG A 86 7.91 8.55 22.14
C ARG A 86 8.42 9.51 23.20
N ILE A 87 8.98 9.00 24.30
CA ILE A 87 9.60 9.85 25.32
C ILE A 87 10.89 10.43 24.75
N LEU A 88 10.87 11.71 24.41
CA LEU A 88 11.94 12.45 23.71
C LEU A 88 13.29 12.53 24.45
N ARG A 89 13.50 11.86 25.59
CA ARG A 89 14.65 12.20 26.45
C ARG A 89 15.51 11.09 27.05
N LEU A 90 15.16 9.80 27.16
CA LEU A 90 16.03 8.90 27.95
C LEU A 90 16.13 7.42 27.55
N THR A 91 15.31 6.85 26.67
CA THR A 91 15.45 5.44 26.25
C THR A 91 15.01 5.20 24.81
N GLU A 92 15.69 4.28 24.11
CA GLU A 92 15.26 3.71 22.82
C GLU A 92 14.09 2.72 22.98
N ASP A 93 13.46 2.67 24.16
CA ASP A 93 12.42 1.71 24.47
C ASP A 93 11.11 2.09 23.75
N SER A 94 10.76 1.31 22.74
CA SER A 94 9.42 1.28 22.16
C SER A 94 8.56 0.23 22.88
N PRO A 95 7.23 0.41 22.89
CA PRO A 95 6.37 -0.63 23.42
C PRO A 95 6.52 -1.92 22.62
N LYS A 96 6.17 -3.03 23.26
CA LYS A 96 6.30 -4.37 22.70
C LYS A 96 4.94 -5.05 22.57
N PRO A 97 3.97 -4.44 21.84
CA PRO A 97 2.72 -5.12 21.58
C PRO A 97 2.98 -6.30 20.64
N THR A 98 2.23 -7.38 20.82
CA THR A 98 2.26 -8.55 19.92
C THR A 98 1.19 -8.45 18.84
N SER A 99 0.07 -7.79 19.12
CA SER A 99 -1.06 -7.59 18.21
C SER A 99 -1.82 -6.31 18.56
N ILE A 100 -2.44 -5.69 17.57
CA ILE A 100 -3.40 -4.59 17.72
C ILE A 100 -4.74 -5.06 17.14
N ASP A 101 -5.77 -5.17 17.98
CA ASP A 101 -7.11 -5.62 17.57
C ASP A 101 -8.18 -4.57 17.91
N LEU A 102 -8.81 -4.06 16.86
CA LEU A 102 -9.80 -2.98 16.87
C LEU A 102 -11.10 -3.47 16.19
N PRO A 103 -11.77 -4.51 16.75
CA PRO A 103 -12.78 -5.29 16.04
C PRO A 103 -14.05 -4.51 15.69
N ASP A 104 -14.34 -3.45 16.45
CA ASP A 104 -15.53 -2.62 16.32
C ASP A 104 -15.24 -1.22 15.78
N LEU A 105 -13.97 -0.85 15.58
CA LEU A 105 -13.61 0.50 15.14
C LEU A 105 -14.07 0.72 13.70
N GLU A 106 -14.89 1.74 13.49
CA GLU A 106 -15.40 2.12 12.17
C GLU A 106 -14.73 3.40 11.65
N PHE A 107 -14.41 4.34 12.54
CA PHE A 107 -13.88 5.66 12.17
C PHE A 107 -12.69 6.06 13.05
N LEU A 108 -11.58 6.40 12.40
CA LEU A 108 -10.41 7.01 13.05
C LEU A 108 -10.16 8.39 12.42
N GLY A 109 -10.42 9.46 13.16
CA GLY A 109 -10.34 10.83 12.63
C GLY A 109 -8.92 11.33 12.39
N GLY A 110 -7.92 10.75 13.05
CA GLY A 110 -6.50 11.07 12.90
C GLY A 110 -5.72 9.95 12.23
N SER A 111 -4.53 9.66 12.78
CA SER A 111 -3.64 8.62 12.27
C SER A 111 -3.67 7.35 13.11
N LEU A 112 -3.32 6.23 12.49
CA LEU A 112 -2.92 4.99 13.14
C LEU A 112 -1.40 4.85 13.01
N TYR A 113 -0.66 5.12 14.07
CA TYR A 113 0.80 5.04 14.09
C TYR A 113 1.27 3.79 14.85
N MET A 114 1.60 2.75 14.10
CA MET A 114 2.11 1.45 14.56
C MET A 114 3.48 1.16 13.94
N ASN A 115 4.25 2.20 13.64
CA ASN A 115 5.60 2.11 13.13
C ASN A 115 6.63 1.94 14.26
N GLY A 116 7.76 1.28 13.97
CA GLY A 116 8.84 1.08 14.95
C GLY A 116 8.54 0.07 16.07
N LEU A 117 7.61 -0.88 15.83
CA LEU A 117 7.19 -1.89 16.80
C LEU A 117 7.61 -3.30 16.35
N PRO A 118 8.87 -3.72 16.56
CA PRO A 118 9.40 -4.96 15.98
C PRO A 118 8.78 -6.26 16.52
N THR A 119 8.04 -6.20 17.64
CA THR A 119 7.32 -7.36 18.19
C THR A 119 5.91 -7.52 17.64
N LEU A 120 5.42 -6.53 16.89
CA LEU A 120 4.06 -6.49 16.37
C LEU A 120 3.91 -7.49 15.23
N LYS A 121 2.98 -8.43 15.38
CA LYS A 121 2.69 -9.47 14.38
C LYS A 121 1.45 -9.18 13.56
N SER A 122 0.39 -8.66 14.19
CA SER A 122 -0.88 -8.42 13.51
C SER A 122 -1.52 -7.09 13.88
N VAL A 123 -2.17 -6.45 12.91
CA VAL A 123 -3.00 -5.27 13.08
C VAL A 123 -4.35 -5.52 12.40
N THR A 124 -5.40 -5.68 13.19
CA THR A 124 -6.75 -6.03 12.72
C THR A 124 -7.73 -4.91 13.06
N ALA A 125 -8.40 -4.37 12.05
CA ALA A 125 -9.53 -3.45 12.20
C ALA A 125 -10.55 -3.71 11.09
N PRO A 126 -11.22 -4.89 11.10
CA PRO A 126 -12.00 -5.37 9.97
C PRO A 126 -13.23 -4.52 9.63
N LYS A 127 -13.69 -3.67 10.56
CA LYS A 127 -14.82 -2.73 10.37
C LYS A 127 -14.38 -1.30 10.10
N LEU A 128 -13.08 -1.01 10.11
CA LEU A 128 -12.54 0.33 9.94
C LEU A 128 -12.82 0.81 8.52
N LYS A 129 -13.58 1.90 8.36
CA LYS A 129 -13.97 2.46 7.06
C LYS A 129 -13.08 3.61 6.65
N THR A 130 -12.68 4.45 7.61
CA THR A 130 -11.91 5.66 7.30
C THR A 130 -10.78 5.90 8.29
N VAL A 131 -9.61 6.27 7.77
CA VAL A 131 -8.50 6.86 8.53
C VAL A 131 -8.29 8.28 8.04
N GLY A 132 -8.53 9.27 8.90
CA GLY A 132 -8.59 10.67 8.51
C GLY A 132 -7.24 11.25 8.05
N TRP A 133 -6.12 10.61 8.41
CA TRP A 133 -4.80 11.03 7.95
C TRP A 133 -3.94 9.86 7.48
N ASN A 134 -3.14 9.25 8.35
CA ASN A 134 -2.16 8.24 7.96
C ASN A 134 -2.41 6.91 8.68
N ALA A 135 -2.42 5.81 7.95
CA ALA A 135 -2.24 4.47 8.51
C ALA A 135 -0.80 4.03 8.23
N ASP A 136 0.04 3.97 9.27
CA ASP A 136 1.47 3.69 9.17
C ASP A 136 1.84 2.50 10.06
N ILE A 137 2.16 1.38 9.43
CA ILE A 137 2.34 0.09 10.09
C ILE A 137 3.64 -0.53 9.59
N ASP A 138 4.54 -0.83 10.53
CA ASP A 138 5.78 -1.52 10.21
C ASP A 138 5.81 -2.88 10.92
N TYR A 139 6.56 -3.83 10.36
CA TYR A 139 6.87 -5.16 10.92
C TYR A 139 5.72 -6.15 11.01
N ALA A 140 4.46 -5.71 10.96
CA ALA A 140 3.31 -6.61 10.99
C ALA A 140 3.35 -7.64 9.85
N GLU A 141 3.11 -8.90 10.21
CA GLU A 141 2.97 -10.04 9.30
C GLU A 141 1.55 -10.11 8.72
N GLU A 142 0.56 -9.61 9.46
CA GLU A 142 -0.86 -9.59 9.07
C GLU A 142 -1.45 -8.19 9.26
N VAL A 143 -2.13 -7.68 8.23
CA VAL A 143 -2.86 -6.41 8.29
C VAL A 143 -4.24 -6.59 7.68
N ASP A 144 -5.28 -6.55 8.51
CA ASP A 144 -6.67 -6.69 8.07
C ASP A 144 -7.47 -5.41 8.24
N PHE A 145 -7.58 -4.66 7.14
CA PHE A 145 -8.45 -3.51 6.99
C PHE A 145 -9.42 -3.71 5.82
N ARG A 146 -10.02 -4.91 5.72
CA ARG A 146 -10.93 -5.28 4.62
C ARG A 146 -12.06 -4.29 4.33
N SER A 147 -12.50 -3.50 5.32
CA SER A 147 -13.56 -2.49 5.17
C SER A 147 -13.06 -1.06 4.94
N LEU A 148 -11.75 -0.83 4.95
CA LEU A 148 -11.19 0.52 4.80
C LEU A 148 -11.50 1.01 3.39
N THR A 149 -12.20 2.13 3.27
CA THR A 149 -12.56 2.72 1.99
C THR A 149 -11.69 3.91 1.64
N GLU A 150 -11.31 4.72 2.64
CA GLU A 150 -10.67 6.02 2.43
C GLU A 150 -9.55 6.30 3.44
N SER A 151 -8.44 6.85 2.94
CA SER A 151 -7.37 7.45 3.77
C SER A 151 -6.62 8.57 3.03
N GLU A 152 -5.90 9.44 3.74
CA GLU A 152 -4.97 10.37 3.08
C GLU A 152 -3.68 9.63 2.69
N TYR A 153 -3.08 8.93 3.63
CA TYR A 153 -1.86 8.13 3.45
C TYR A 153 -2.08 6.71 3.98
N PHE A 154 -1.52 5.74 3.27
CA PHE A 154 -1.48 4.35 3.67
C PHE A 154 -0.07 3.81 3.47
N SER A 155 0.52 3.26 4.53
CA SER A 155 1.87 2.74 4.55
C SER A 155 1.91 1.43 5.34
N VAL A 156 2.37 0.37 4.67
CA VAL A 156 2.72 -0.88 5.33
C VAL A 156 4.14 -1.27 4.90
N MET A 157 5.02 -1.43 5.88
CA MET A 157 6.40 -1.85 5.66
C MET A 157 6.75 -3.05 6.52
N GLY A 158 7.81 -3.75 6.15
CA GLY A 158 8.27 -4.92 6.87
C GLY A 158 7.76 -6.21 6.23
N ASN A 159 7.44 -7.19 7.07
CA ASN A 159 7.35 -8.57 6.64
C ASN A 159 5.92 -9.08 6.54
N VAL A 160 5.08 -8.35 5.81
CA VAL A 160 3.64 -8.60 5.60
C VAL A 160 3.34 -9.91 4.86
N SER A 161 4.34 -10.77 4.65
CA SER A 161 4.24 -12.06 3.98
C SER A 161 4.87 -13.22 4.76
N ARG A 162 5.44 -12.98 5.95
CA ARG A 162 6.05 -14.04 6.76
C ARG A 162 5.00 -14.72 7.63
N CYS A 163 4.31 -15.69 7.05
CA CYS A 163 3.79 -16.78 7.85
C CYS A 163 4.98 -17.63 8.32
N VAL A 164 5.40 -17.45 9.58
CA VAL A 164 6.41 -18.30 10.17
C VAL A 164 5.80 -19.68 10.43
N ASN A 165 6.08 -20.65 9.55
CA ASN A 165 6.31 -22.02 9.97
C ASN A 165 7.82 -22.27 9.91
N GLU A 166 8.50 -22.00 11.02
CA GLU A 166 9.85 -22.53 11.25
C GLU A 166 9.73 -24.04 11.50
N THR A 167 9.74 -24.82 10.42
CA THR A 167 10.34 -26.16 10.34
C THR A 167 10.32 -26.61 8.88
N SER A 168 11.47 -27.05 8.40
CA SER A 168 11.64 -27.54 7.04
C SER A 168 10.69 -28.71 6.75
N ASP A 169 10.27 -28.80 5.49
CA ASP A 169 9.70 -29.98 4.84
C ASP A 169 8.20 -30.27 4.99
N ASN A 170 7.36 -29.33 5.43
CA ASN A 170 5.90 -29.47 5.31
C ASN A 170 5.20 -28.16 4.93
N TRP A 171 4.71 -28.10 3.69
CA TRP A 171 3.96 -26.97 3.10
C TRP A 171 2.52 -26.85 3.63
N HIS A 172 2.30 -27.16 4.91
CA HIS A 172 0.98 -27.13 5.52
C HIS A 172 0.99 -26.21 6.75
N LYS A 173 0.05 -25.24 6.72
CA LYS A 173 -0.83 -24.90 7.85
C LYS A 173 -0.44 -23.67 8.69
N CYS A 174 -0.84 -22.48 8.22
CA CYS A 174 -1.61 -21.56 9.06
C CYS A 174 -3.08 -22.03 8.99
N MET A 175 -3.51 -22.87 9.93
CA MET A 175 -4.94 -23.15 10.14
C MET A 175 -5.23 -22.92 11.61
N VAL A 176 -6.09 -21.95 11.87
CA VAL A 176 -6.98 -21.98 13.02
C VAL A 176 -8.33 -22.47 12.47
N ASP A 177 -8.91 -23.49 13.08
CA ASP A 177 -10.27 -24.00 12.76
C ASP A 177 -10.55 -24.53 11.33
N GLY A 178 -9.52 -24.94 10.58
CA GLY A 178 -9.72 -25.58 9.26
C GLY A 178 -9.96 -24.61 8.10
N GLU A 179 -9.81 -23.32 8.36
CA GLU A 179 -9.74 -22.25 7.35
C GLU A 179 -8.27 -21.80 7.23
N VAL A 180 -7.81 -21.52 6.01
CA VAL A 180 -6.42 -21.14 5.74
C VAL A 180 -6.27 -19.66 6.11
N ASP A 181 -5.67 -19.37 7.27
CA ASP A 181 -5.31 -17.99 7.63
C ASP A 181 -4.00 -17.63 6.92
N GLU A 182 -4.12 -17.18 5.67
CA GLU A 182 -3.03 -16.56 4.95
C GLU A 182 -2.65 -15.26 5.68
N CYS A 183 -1.38 -15.14 6.12
CA CYS A 183 -0.83 -13.85 6.53
C CYS A 183 -0.97 -12.93 5.34
N SER A 184 -1.88 -11.97 5.47
CA SER A 184 -2.43 -11.26 4.33
C SER A 184 -2.53 -9.78 4.62
N LEU A 185 -2.28 -9.01 3.57
CA LEU A 185 -2.63 -7.61 3.51
C LEU A 185 -4.03 -7.51 2.91
N ARG A 186 -5.05 -7.32 3.75
CA ARG A 186 -6.44 -7.24 3.31
C ARG A 186 -6.91 -5.80 3.22
N LEU A 187 -7.15 -5.34 1.99
CA LEU A 187 -7.57 -3.98 1.65
C LEU A 187 -8.74 -4.01 0.65
N ASP A 188 -9.61 -5.01 0.79
CA ASP A 188 -10.67 -5.39 -0.16
C ASP A 188 -11.56 -4.21 -0.59
N SER A 189 -11.84 -3.28 0.33
CA SER A 189 -12.71 -2.13 0.10
C SER A 189 -11.98 -0.81 -0.18
N LEU A 190 -10.64 -0.81 -0.19
CA LEU A 190 -9.84 0.41 -0.29
C LEU A 190 -10.08 1.06 -1.64
N ARG A 191 -10.83 2.16 -1.65
CA ARG A 191 -11.30 2.83 -2.86
C ARG A 191 -10.47 4.03 -3.22
N GLN A 192 -10.08 4.81 -2.20
CA GLN A 192 -9.37 6.06 -2.40
C GLN A 192 -8.26 6.26 -1.37
N VAL A 193 -7.06 6.56 -1.86
CA VAL A 193 -5.95 7.05 -1.02
C VAL A 193 -5.40 8.34 -1.61
N ARG A 194 -5.72 9.48 -1.01
CA ARG A 194 -5.53 10.79 -1.65
C ARG A 194 -4.07 11.13 -1.95
N GLN A 195 -3.14 10.71 -1.10
CA GLN A 195 -1.75 11.13 -1.20
C GLN A 195 -0.84 9.98 -1.61
N ARG A 196 -0.76 8.90 -0.82
CA ARG A 196 0.18 7.80 -1.14
C ARG A 196 -0.23 6.48 -0.53
N VAL A 197 -0.17 5.43 -1.35
CA VAL A 197 -0.06 4.02 -0.92
C VAL A 197 1.41 3.63 -0.98
N LEU A 198 1.98 3.19 0.13
CA LEU A 198 3.29 2.56 0.22
C LEU A 198 3.12 1.13 0.75
N ILE A 199 3.43 0.14 -0.07
CA ILE A 199 3.50 -1.27 0.35
C ILE A 199 4.91 -1.76 0.11
N CYS A 200 5.56 -2.17 1.19
CA CYS A 200 6.98 -2.43 1.20
C CYS A 200 7.30 -3.75 1.90
N ASN A 201 7.43 -4.81 1.11
CA ASN A 201 7.71 -6.17 1.58
C ASN A 201 9.23 -6.38 1.80
N LYS A 202 9.81 -5.54 2.66
CA LYS A 202 11.21 -5.51 3.07
C LYS A 202 11.28 -4.95 4.49
N GLU A 203 12.29 -5.34 5.28
CA GLU A 203 12.52 -4.76 6.62
C GLU A 203 12.59 -3.22 6.59
N LYS A 204 13.17 -2.67 5.52
CA LYS A 204 13.22 -1.23 5.24
C LYS A 204 12.97 -1.03 3.75
N CYS A 205 12.33 0.08 3.38
CA CYS A 205 12.15 0.47 1.98
C CYS A 205 13.43 1.08 1.42
N SER A 206 14.45 0.24 1.31
CA SER A 206 15.72 0.57 0.70
C SER A 206 16.11 -0.51 -0.29
N ARG A 207 16.89 -0.09 -1.30
CA ARG A 207 17.45 -1.00 -2.32
C ARG A 207 18.33 -2.10 -1.72
N GLU A 208 18.93 -1.83 -0.57
CA GLU A 208 19.87 -2.74 0.10
C GLU A 208 19.18 -3.85 0.90
N ALA A 209 17.93 -3.61 1.32
CA ALA A 209 17.15 -4.57 2.06
C ALA A 209 16.66 -5.69 1.13
N SER A 210 16.93 -6.93 1.52
CA SER A 210 16.45 -8.12 0.79
C SER A 210 15.01 -8.43 1.21
N PRO A 211 14.12 -8.74 0.26
CA PRO A 211 12.77 -9.17 0.59
C PRO A 211 12.79 -10.54 1.29
N HIS A 212 11.88 -10.77 2.25
CA HIS A 212 11.85 -11.98 3.07
C HIS A 212 11.00 -13.10 2.45
N GLY A 213 9.86 -12.75 1.87
CA GLY A 213 8.89 -13.66 1.23
C GLY A 213 8.29 -13.03 -0.02
N SER A 214 7.42 -13.75 -0.72
CA SER A 214 6.63 -13.18 -1.82
C SER A 214 5.30 -12.68 -1.28
N LEU A 215 4.87 -11.49 -1.71
CA LEU A 215 3.58 -10.90 -1.31
C LEU A 215 2.63 -10.84 -2.52
N ASP A 216 1.40 -11.28 -2.32
CA ASP A 216 0.30 -10.95 -3.23
C ASP A 216 -0.32 -9.62 -2.82
N VAL A 217 -0.46 -8.70 -3.77
CA VAL A 217 -1.08 -7.39 -3.55
C VAL A 217 -2.33 -7.29 -4.39
N SER A 218 -3.49 -7.39 -3.73
CA SER A 218 -4.80 -7.17 -4.34
C SER A 218 -5.44 -5.91 -3.76
N LEU A 219 -5.79 -4.97 -4.63
CA LEU A 219 -6.53 -3.73 -4.30
C LEU A 219 -7.74 -3.63 -5.24
N PRO A 220 -8.73 -4.54 -5.11
CA PRO A 220 -9.77 -4.75 -6.12
C PRO A 220 -10.79 -3.60 -6.22
N ALA A 221 -10.87 -2.76 -5.18
CA ALA A 221 -11.73 -1.60 -5.13
C ALA A 221 -11.00 -0.27 -5.41
N LEU A 222 -9.66 -0.27 -5.48
CA LEU A 222 -8.88 0.95 -5.57
C LEU A 222 -9.15 1.64 -6.90
N HIS A 223 -9.67 2.86 -6.82
CA HIS A 223 -10.10 3.65 -7.96
C HIS A 223 -9.24 4.90 -8.13
N ASP A 224 -8.94 5.59 -7.03
CA ASP A 224 -8.14 6.82 -7.00
C ASP A 224 -6.98 6.67 -6.02
N VAL A 225 -5.77 7.00 -6.46
CA VAL A 225 -4.62 7.11 -5.56
C VAL A 225 -3.77 8.33 -5.92
N GLY A 226 -3.17 8.98 -4.92
CA GLY A 226 -2.19 10.02 -5.20
C GLY A 226 -0.94 9.43 -5.85
N HIS A 227 -0.20 8.60 -5.11
CA HIS A 227 0.95 7.85 -5.59
C HIS A 227 0.86 6.38 -5.16
N LEU A 228 1.17 5.44 -6.06
CA LEU A 228 1.25 4.01 -5.77
C LEU A 228 2.71 3.57 -5.73
N HIS A 229 3.25 3.30 -4.55
CA HIS A 229 4.62 2.86 -4.35
C HIS A 229 4.66 1.43 -3.78
N LEU A 230 5.18 0.51 -4.58
CA LEU A 230 5.32 -0.90 -4.27
C LEU A 230 6.79 -1.29 -4.35
N GLU A 231 7.34 -1.84 -3.27
CA GLU A 231 8.73 -2.30 -3.22
C GLU A 231 8.86 -3.64 -2.48
N GLY A 232 9.52 -4.64 -3.08
CA GLY A 232 9.70 -5.94 -2.41
C GLY A 232 9.81 -7.11 -3.38
N ARG A 233 9.37 -8.29 -2.95
CA ARG A 233 9.14 -9.45 -3.81
C ARG A 233 7.64 -9.67 -3.88
N PHE A 234 7.08 -9.62 -5.08
CA PHE A 234 5.65 -9.78 -5.33
C PHE A 234 5.39 -11.01 -6.19
N SER A 235 4.31 -11.74 -5.90
CA SER A 235 3.82 -12.85 -6.73
C SER A 235 2.75 -12.40 -7.71
N SER A 236 2.03 -11.33 -7.37
CA SER A 236 0.95 -10.77 -8.17
C SER A 236 0.65 -9.34 -7.72
N LEU A 237 0.08 -8.57 -8.64
CA LEU A 237 -0.43 -7.23 -8.42
C LEU A 237 -1.77 -7.12 -9.15
N ASP A 238 -2.85 -6.91 -8.41
CA ASP A 238 -4.20 -6.75 -8.96
C ASP A 238 -4.80 -5.41 -8.54
N THR A 239 -4.94 -4.50 -9.50
CA THR A 239 -5.54 -3.16 -9.31
C THR A 239 -6.51 -2.85 -10.46
N PRO A 240 -7.58 -3.65 -10.65
CA PRO A 240 -8.35 -3.67 -11.88
C PRO A 240 -9.19 -2.40 -12.09
N LYS A 241 -9.58 -1.73 -11.00
CA LYS A 241 -10.43 -0.52 -11.03
C LYS A 241 -9.67 0.78 -10.93
N LEU A 242 -8.33 0.72 -10.89
CA LEU A 242 -7.50 1.91 -10.71
C LEU A 242 -7.63 2.79 -11.96
N SER A 243 -8.31 3.93 -11.81
CA SER A 243 -8.63 4.83 -12.91
C SER A 243 -7.74 6.07 -12.90
N ASN A 244 -7.42 6.59 -11.71
CA ASN A 244 -6.81 7.91 -11.57
C ASN A 244 -5.60 7.89 -10.63
N ILE A 245 -4.50 8.48 -11.10
CA ILE A 245 -3.33 8.83 -10.29
C ILE A 245 -3.27 10.36 -10.17
N THR A 246 -3.55 10.89 -8.99
CA THR A 246 -3.79 12.33 -8.77
C THR A 246 -2.75 13.00 -7.87
N GLY A 247 -1.66 12.32 -7.53
CA GLY A 247 -0.69 12.80 -6.56
C GLY A 247 0.10 13.97 -7.12
N ILE A 248 0.13 15.06 -6.37
CA ILE A 248 0.87 16.28 -6.72
C ILE A 248 2.15 16.31 -5.89
N GLY A 249 3.30 16.54 -6.54
CA GLY A 249 4.55 16.77 -5.84
C GLY A 249 5.77 16.23 -6.57
N THR A 250 6.82 17.04 -6.61
CA THR A 250 8.11 16.66 -7.19
C THR A 250 8.81 15.64 -6.29
N GLY A 251 9.17 14.48 -6.84
CA GLY A 251 9.97 13.46 -6.14
C GLY A 251 9.29 12.09 -5.96
N TYR A 252 8.02 11.95 -6.33
CA TYR A 252 7.35 10.66 -6.39
C TYR A 252 6.89 10.36 -7.81
N TYR A 253 7.11 9.12 -8.25
CA TYR A 253 6.42 8.59 -9.43
C TYR A 253 4.94 8.42 -9.09
N GLY A 254 4.06 8.58 -10.09
CA GLY A 254 2.64 8.30 -9.94
C GLY A 254 2.45 6.82 -9.61
N ILE A 255 3.17 5.95 -10.31
CA ILE A 255 3.32 4.55 -9.97
C ILE A 255 4.80 4.19 -9.94
N LYS A 256 5.27 3.68 -8.79
CA LYS A 256 6.59 3.08 -8.61
C LYS A 256 6.43 1.62 -8.22
N LEU A 257 6.94 0.72 -9.04
CA LEU A 257 7.03 -0.71 -8.75
C LEU A 257 8.48 -1.16 -8.81
N LEU A 258 8.99 -1.69 -7.70
CA LEU A 258 10.30 -2.33 -7.62
C LEU A 258 10.14 -3.75 -7.08
N THR A 259 10.22 -4.74 -7.97
CA THR A 259 10.07 -6.17 -7.62
C THR A 259 11.38 -6.94 -7.82
N VAL A 260 11.85 -7.70 -6.83
CA VAL A 260 13.14 -8.41 -6.92
C VAL A 260 13.07 -9.83 -6.37
N GLY A 261 13.59 -10.79 -7.15
CA GLY A 261 13.84 -12.16 -6.70
C GLY A 261 12.60 -13.04 -6.59
N GLY A 262 11.52 -12.66 -7.27
CA GLY A 262 10.29 -13.45 -7.43
C GLY A 262 10.10 -13.92 -8.87
N PRO A 263 9.03 -14.68 -9.16
CA PRO A 263 8.65 -14.97 -10.55
C PRO A 263 8.30 -13.67 -11.30
N PRO A 264 8.36 -13.66 -12.64
CA PRO A 264 7.88 -12.55 -13.43
C PRO A 264 6.40 -12.27 -13.14
N ILE A 265 6.07 -11.01 -12.82
CA ILE A 265 4.67 -10.59 -12.57
C ILE A 265 4.09 -9.83 -13.75
N ASN A 266 2.81 -10.08 -14.05
CA ASN A 266 2.08 -9.30 -15.03
C ASN A 266 1.56 -8.02 -14.37
N VAL A 267 1.93 -6.87 -14.92
CA VAL A 267 1.50 -5.56 -14.46
C VAL A 267 0.41 -5.06 -15.40
N SER A 268 -0.81 -4.93 -14.91
CA SER A 268 -1.95 -4.47 -15.70
C SER A 268 -2.75 -3.40 -14.98
N PHE A 269 -3.08 -2.33 -15.71
CA PHE A 269 -3.93 -1.24 -15.27
C PHE A 269 -5.07 -1.05 -16.29
N PRO A 270 -6.08 -1.93 -16.30
CA PRO A 270 -7.05 -2.02 -17.39
C PRO A 270 -7.98 -0.80 -17.46
N GLU A 271 -8.31 -0.16 -16.33
CA GLU A 271 -9.19 1.00 -16.27
C GLU A 271 -8.47 2.33 -16.09
N LEU A 272 -7.13 2.34 -16.07
CA LEU A 272 -6.34 3.55 -15.85
C LEU A 272 -6.52 4.53 -17.01
N LYS A 273 -6.94 5.75 -16.67
CA LYS A 273 -7.32 6.81 -17.64
C LYS A 273 -6.55 8.10 -17.42
N TYR A 274 -6.23 8.43 -16.18
CA TYR A 274 -5.59 9.68 -15.82
C TYR A 274 -4.35 9.43 -14.96
N ILE A 275 -3.25 10.05 -15.36
CA ILE A 275 -2.02 10.15 -14.58
C ILE A 275 -1.63 11.61 -14.60
N ASP A 276 -1.38 12.17 -13.42
CA ASP A 276 -0.95 13.56 -13.29
C ASP A 276 0.37 13.82 -14.05
N GLU A 277 0.39 14.92 -14.81
CA GLU A 277 1.45 15.28 -15.76
C GLU A 277 2.81 15.53 -15.08
N GLU A 278 2.82 15.92 -13.80
CA GLU A 278 4.06 16.13 -13.06
C GLU A 278 4.69 14.82 -12.56
N THR A 279 4.05 13.68 -12.83
CA THR A 279 4.46 12.37 -12.36
C THR A 279 4.90 11.45 -13.51
N GLY A 280 5.29 10.22 -13.19
CA GLY A 280 5.65 9.21 -14.20
C GLY A 280 5.39 7.79 -13.70
N LEU A 281 5.59 6.83 -14.58
CA LEU A 281 5.59 5.40 -14.28
C LEU A 281 7.02 4.88 -14.21
N PHE A 282 7.39 4.28 -13.08
CA PHE A 282 8.67 3.62 -12.88
C PHE A 282 8.43 2.16 -12.52
N LEU A 283 8.83 1.25 -13.40
CA LEU A 283 8.70 -0.18 -13.22
C LEU A 283 10.09 -0.81 -13.31
N GLU A 284 10.53 -1.50 -12.27
CA GLU A 284 11.82 -2.18 -12.23
C GLU A 284 11.65 -3.58 -11.65
N GLY A 285 12.20 -4.60 -12.32
CA GLY A 285 12.29 -5.95 -11.76
C GLY A 285 11.92 -7.10 -12.69
N ASN A 286 11.52 -8.20 -12.06
CA ASN A 286 10.94 -9.39 -12.69
C ASN A 286 9.53 -9.10 -13.23
N ILE A 287 9.43 -8.44 -14.38
CA ILE A 287 8.16 -8.06 -15.03
C ILE A 287 7.90 -9.03 -16.19
N GLY A 288 6.79 -9.78 -16.12
CA GLY A 288 6.38 -10.73 -17.15
C GLY A 288 5.52 -10.12 -18.26
N GLY A 289 4.86 -8.99 -17.99
CA GLY A 289 4.03 -8.30 -18.96
C GLY A 289 3.61 -6.92 -18.46
N LEU A 290 3.36 -6.00 -19.39
CA LEU A 290 2.85 -4.66 -19.11
C LEU A 290 1.64 -4.36 -20.00
N SER A 291 0.52 -3.99 -19.40
CA SER A 291 -0.72 -3.67 -20.12
C SER A 291 -1.43 -2.46 -19.53
N ILE A 292 -1.57 -1.41 -20.33
CA ILE A 292 -2.28 -0.16 -19.98
C ILE A 292 -3.25 0.19 -21.13
N PRO A 293 -4.34 -0.57 -21.31
CA PRO A 293 -5.18 -0.51 -22.50
C PRO A 293 -6.03 0.76 -22.62
N SER A 294 -6.38 1.40 -21.51
CA SER A 294 -7.34 2.52 -21.47
C SER A 294 -6.71 3.90 -21.68
N ILE A 295 -5.38 4.00 -21.70
CA ILE A 295 -4.69 5.26 -22.02
C ILE A 295 -4.29 5.25 -23.49
N SER A 296 -4.88 6.16 -24.28
CA SER A 296 -4.42 6.46 -25.63
C SER A 296 -3.37 7.56 -25.65
N ASN A 297 -3.54 8.60 -24.83
CA ASN A 297 -2.61 9.72 -24.71
C ASN A 297 -1.81 9.62 -23.40
N PHE A 298 -0.54 9.25 -23.53
CA PHE A 298 0.37 9.00 -22.42
C PHE A 298 1.35 10.18 -22.24
N ASN A 299 0.86 11.29 -21.71
CA ASN A 299 1.62 12.54 -21.48
C ASN A 299 2.54 12.52 -20.26
N VAL A 300 3.02 11.34 -19.86
CA VAL A 300 3.94 11.19 -18.74
C VAL A 300 5.10 10.30 -19.12
N ARG A 301 6.17 10.33 -18.32
CA ARG A 301 7.35 9.49 -18.57
C ARG A 301 7.07 8.05 -18.15
N LEU A 302 7.29 7.11 -19.07
CA LEU A 302 7.33 5.68 -18.80
C LEU A 302 8.78 5.22 -18.72
N PHE A 303 9.17 4.65 -17.57
CA PHE A 303 10.49 4.09 -17.35
C PHE A 303 10.37 2.63 -16.90
N VAL A 304 10.95 1.73 -17.69
CA VAL A 304 10.92 0.27 -17.45
C VAL A 304 12.33 -0.29 -17.43
N ILE A 305 12.70 -1.00 -16.36
CA ILE A 305 13.90 -1.83 -16.27
C ILE A 305 13.47 -3.29 -16.05
N ALA A 306 13.57 -4.11 -17.08
CA ALA A 306 13.19 -5.52 -17.02
C ALA A 306 14.39 -6.42 -16.71
N TYR A 307 14.27 -7.28 -15.69
CA TYR A 307 15.28 -8.29 -15.37
C TYR A 307 15.06 -9.58 -16.16
N ASP A 308 13.79 -9.94 -16.37
CA ASP A 308 13.39 -11.07 -17.22
C ASP A 308 13.00 -10.61 -18.62
N GLN A 309 12.87 -11.56 -19.53
CA GLN A 309 12.45 -11.30 -20.90
C GLN A 309 11.06 -10.63 -20.92
N LEU A 310 10.99 -9.42 -21.47
CA LEU A 310 9.77 -8.62 -21.54
C LEU A 310 9.46 -8.23 -22.99
N GLU A 311 8.23 -8.54 -23.40
CA GLU A 311 7.63 -8.05 -24.63
C GLU A 311 6.71 -6.87 -24.32
N ILE A 312 6.98 -5.74 -24.97
CA ILE A 312 6.20 -4.51 -24.80
C ILE A 312 5.25 -4.36 -25.98
N LYS A 313 3.95 -4.29 -25.69
CA LYS A 313 2.92 -3.91 -26.65
C LYS A 313 1.96 -2.91 -26.01
N LEU A 314 2.13 -1.63 -26.33
CA LEU A 314 1.36 -0.53 -25.73
C LEU A 314 0.49 0.15 -26.79
N PRO A 315 -0.77 0.50 -26.49
CA PRO A 315 -1.72 1.00 -27.47
C PRO A 315 -1.64 2.51 -27.68
N PHE A 316 -0.60 3.17 -27.17
CA PHE A 316 -0.49 4.63 -27.13
C PHE A 316 -0.56 5.23 -28.54
N GLU A 317 -1.38 6.27 -28.68
CA GLU A 317 -1.41 7.15 -29.85
C GLU A 317 -0.43 8.31 -29.69
N GLU A 318 -0.29 8.83 -28.48
CA GLU A 318 0.63 9.90 -28.14
C GLU A 318 1.40 9.50 -26.87
N ALA A 319 2.70 9.79 -26.83
CA ALA A 319 3.52 9.55 -25.65
C ALA A 319 4.59 10.63 -25.50
N GLU A 320 4.85 11.10 -24.28
CA GLU A 320 5.96 12.03 -24.00
C GLU A 320 7.30 11.28 -24.14
N ALA A 321 7.70 10.54 -23.09
CA ALA A 321 8.97 9.83 -23.06
C ALA A 321 8.79 8.36 -22.64
N ILE A 322 9.33 7.45 -23.46
CA ILE A 322 9.38 6.02 -23.19
C ILE A 322 10.84 5.58 -23.07
N MET A 323 11.22 5.09 -21.89
CA MET A 323 12.56 4.59 -21.59
C MET A 323 12.48 3.11 -21.19
N LEU A 324 13.05 2.24 -22.00
CA LEU A 324 13.06 0.79 -21.81
C LEU A 324 14.49 0.30 -21.66
N MET A 325 14.78 -0.43 -20.58
CA MET A 325 16.10 -0.95 -20.28
C MET A 325 16.05 -2.42 -19.84
N GLY A 326 17.14 -3.15 -20.06
CA GLY A 326 17.30 -4.54 -19.61
C GLY A 326 16.86 -5.57 -20.66
N ASN A 327 16.23 -6.66 -20.23
CA ASN A 327 15.93 -7.81 -21.08
C ASN A 327 14.63 -7.63 -21.91
N ILE A 328 14.64 -6.66 -22.83
CA ILE A 328 13.51 -6.29 -23.69
C ILE A 328 13.58 -7.02 -25.03
N SER A 329 12.74 -8.03 -25.26
CA SER A 329 12.79 -8.84 -26.50
C SER A 329 11.97 -8.29 -27.66
N SER A 330 10.95 -7.48 -27.39
CA SER A 330 10.12 -6.86 -28.44
C SER A 330 9.51 -5.56 -27.96
N VAL A 331 9.33 -4.61 -28.88
CA VAL A 331 8.64 -3.35 -28.64
C VAL A 331 7.68 -3.08 -29.80
N GLN A 332 6.39 -2.97 -29.49
CA GLN A 332 5.32 -2.72 -30.45
C GLN A 332 4.46 -1.54 -29.97
N LEU A 333 4.41 -0.48 -30.77
CA LEU A 333 3.60 0.72 -30.54
C LEU A 333 2.70 0.94 -31.76
N PRO A 334 1.72 0.06 -32.01
CA PRO A 334 1.03 -0.04 -33.30
C PRO A 334 0.17 1.20 -33.65
N ASN A 335 -0.24 1.98 -32.65
CA ASN A 335 -1.14 3.12 -32.84
C ASN A 335 -0.42 4.49 -32.75
N LEU A 336 0.91 4.49 -32.57
CA LEU A 336 1.68 5.68 -32.25
C LEU A 336 1.66 6.70 -33.40
N LYS A 337 1.24 7.93 -33.08
CA LYS A 337 1.14 9.09 -33.97
C LYS A 337 2.07 10.23 -33.54
N SER A 338 2.33 10.36 -32.23
CA SER A 338 3.22 11.37 -31.66
C SER A 338 4.11 10.76 -30.58
N LEU A 339 5.37 11.20 -30.51
CA LEU A 339 6.36 10.77 -29.53
C LEU A 339 7.44 11.84 -29.38
N ASP A 340 7.73 12.25 -28.15
CA ASP A 340 8.87 13.17 -27.92
C ASP A 340 10.19 12.39 -27.87
N GLN A 341 10.23 11.30 -27.10
CA GLN A 341 11.43 10.48 -26.95
C GLN A 341 11.14 8.99 -26.75
N LEU A 342 11.85 8.14 -27.49
CA LEU A 342 11.97 6.70 -27.24
C LEU A 342 13.44 6.32 -27.06
N LEU A 343 13.76 5.78 -25.89
CA LEU A 343 15.08 5.22 -25.57
C LEU A 343 14.92 3.74 -25.22
N VAL A 344 15.60 2.88 -25.98
CA VAL A 344 15.64 1.43 -25.74
C VAL A 344 17.09 1.00 -25.57
N ASN A 345 17.45 0.52 -24.38
CA ASN A 345 18.77 -0.03 -24.08
C ASN A 345 18.64 -1.46 -23.60
N THR A 346 18.75 -2.42 -24.52
CA THR A 346 18.42 -3.81 -24.23
C THR A 346 19.64 -4.73 -24.18
N ASP A 347 19.58 -5.71 -23.29
CA ASP A 347 20.51 -6.84 -23.20
C ASP A 347 20.05 -8.04 -24.05
N ALA A 348 18.84 -7.99 -24.62
CA ALA A 348 18.27 -9.02 -25.47
C ALA A 348 18.58 -8.79 -26.96
N SER A 349 18.40 -9.83 -27.78
CA SER A 349 18.50 -9.71 -29.23
C SER A 349 17.26 -8.98 -29.78
N LEU A 350 17.35 -7.67 -29.93
CA LEU A 350 16.32 -6.82 -30.54
C LEU A 350 16.83 -6.23 -31.85
N ASP A 351 16.04 -6.28 -32.92
CA ASP A 351 16.38 -5.59 -34.17
C ASP A 351 16.13 -4.08 -34.03
N CYS A 352 17.12 -3.39 -33.44
CA CYS A 352 17.06 -1.95 -33.25
C CYS A 352 16.95 -1.16 -34.56
N LYS A 353 17.45 -1.69 -35.68
CA LYS A 353 17.35 -1.03 -36.97
C LYS A 353 15.91 -1.07 -37.46
N SER A 354 15.30 -2.25 -37.45
CA SER A 354 13.89 -2.42 -37.84
C SER A 354 12.95 -1.63 -36.91
N LEU A 355 13.20 -1.64 -35.60
CA LEU A 355 12.40 -0.87 -34.64
C LEU A 355 12.46 0.63 -34.95
N LYS A 356 13.67 1.16 -35.15
CA LYS A 356 13.88 2.58 -35.43
C LYS A 356 13.24 3.00 -36.75
N GLU A 357 13.43 2.23 -37.82
CA GLU A 357 12.80 2.47 -39.12
C GLU A 357 11.27 2.46 -39.02
N THR A 358 10.69 1.51 -38.26
CA THR A 358 9.25 1.39 -38.05
C THR A 358 8.68 2.62 -37.35
N ILE A 359 9.29 3.03 -36.23
CA ILE A 359 8.83 4.21 -35.47
C ILE A 359 9.02 5.48 -36.30
N MET A 360 10.21 5.73 -36.86
CA MET A 360 10.47 6.94 -37.64
C MET A 360 9.53 7.10 -38.84
N THR A 361 9.18 5.99 -39.50
CA THR A 361 8.21 5.99 -40.61
C THR A 361 6.79 6.30 -40.12
N ALA A 362 6.39 5.78 -38.95
CA ALA A 362 5.05 5.95 -38.41
C ALA A 362 4.75 7.42 -38.00
N ILE A 363 5.72 8.11 -37.40
CA ILE A 363 5.51 9.44 -36.80
C ILE A 363 6.29 10.57 -37.48
N ASN A 364 7.06 10.29 -38.55
CA ASN A 364 7.87 11.26 -39.29
C ASN A 364 8.80 12.10 -38.39
N VAL A 365 9.44 11.44 -37.43
CA VAL A 365 10.38 12.07 -36.48
C VAL A 365 11.82 11.95 -36.91
N SER A 366 12.64 12.78 -36.29
CA SER A 366 14.09 12.80 -36.46
C SER A 366 14.81 11.64 -35.76
N ASP A 367 16.04 11.40 -36.20
CA ASP A 367 16.90 10.32 -35.71
C ASP A 367 17.23 10.43 -34.20
N TYR A 368 17.26 11.65 -33.65
CA TYR A 368 17.63 11.90 -32.25
C TYR A 368 16.50 11.57 -31.25
N GLN A 369 15.25 11.49 -31.71
CA GLN A 369 14.10 11.18 -30.86
C GLN A 369 13.97 9.67 -30.59
N VAL A 370 14.60 8.83 -31.41
CA VAL A 370 14.52 7.36 -31.30
C VAL A 370 15.92 6.78 -31.20
N THR A 371 16.29 6.39 -29.98
CA THR A 371 17.56 5.70 -29.70
C THR A 371 17.27 4.26 -29.33
N CYS A 372 17.89 3.32 -30.04
CA CYS A 372 17.85 1.90 -29.71
C CYS A 372 19.26 1.32 -29.75
N THR A 373 19.69 0.72 -28.65
CA THR A 373 21.00 0.09 -28.51
C THR A 373 20.86 -1.30 -27.92
N VAL A 374 21.47 -2.29 -28.57
CA VAL A 374 21.67 -3.62 -28.00
C VAL A 374 23.05 -3.65 -27.35
N LYS A 375 23.14 -4.05 -26.07
CA LYS A 375 24.44 -4.32 -25.47
C LYS A 375 25.01 -5.59 -26.10
N ASN A 376 26.02 -5.42 -26.95
CA ASN A 376 26.77 -6.56 -27.48
C ASN A 376 27.34 -7.35 -26.29
N SER A 377 26.98 -8.62 -26.18
CA SER A 377 27.27 -9.55 -25.07
C SER A 377 28.78 -9.82 -24.82
N ALA A 378 29.68 -9.08 -25.47
CA ALA A 378 31.13 -9.18 -25.28
C ALA A 378 31.62 -8.52 -23.97
N SER A 379 30.78 -7.76 -23.27
CA SER A 379 31.04 -7.34 -21.89
C SER A 379 30.04 -8.00 -20.94
N HIS A 380 30.16 -9.31 -20.77
CA HIS A 380 29.56 -10.03 -19.65
C HIS A 380 30.09 -9.43 -18.34
N PHE A 381 29.35 -8.47 -17.76
CA PHE A 381 29.32 -8.37 -16.31
C PHE A 381 28.58 -9.60 -15.81
N GLY A 382 29.35 -10.67 -15.57
CA GLY A 382 28.88 -11.87 -14.90
C GLY A 382 28.42 -11.51 -13.49
N LEU A 383 27.17 -11.11 -13.38
CA LEU A 383 26.45 -11.05 -12.11
C LEU A 383 25.93 -12.45 -11.84
N ASN A 384 26.79 -13.25 -11.24
CA ASN A 384 26.38 -14.41 -10.45
C ASN A 384 25.26 -13.94 -9.51
N LEU A 385 24.07 -14.50 -9.67
CA LEU A 385 22.84 -14.18 -8.95
C LEU A 385 22.86 -14.53 -7.44
N GLY A 386 24.04 -14.48 -6.82
CA GLY A 386 24.27 -14.68 -5.38
C GLY A 386 25.14 -13.60 -4.73
N ALA A 387 25.53 -12.54 -5.44
CA ALA A 387 26.33 -11.45 -4.86
C ALA A 387 25.62 -10.10 -5.04
N LYS A 388 25.39 -9.41 -3.90
CA LYS A 388 24.93 -8.02 -3.81
C LYS A 388 25.62 -7.15 -4.86
N VAL A 389 24.84 -6.52 -5.73
CA VAL A 389 25.34 -5.52 -6.68
C VAL A 389 24.93 -4.15 -6.21
N VAL A 390 25.90 -3.42 -5.67
CA VAL A 390 25.79 -2.01 -5.34
C VAL A 390 25.89 -1.24 -6.65
N PHE A 391 24.75 -0.88 -7.24
CA PHE A 391 24.71 0.13 -8.29
C PHE A 391 24.54 1.50 -7.63
N GLY A 392 25.65 2.23 -7.53
CA GLY A 392 25.68 3.62 -7.10
C GLY A 392 24.81 4.47 -8.02
N SER A 393 23.88 5.20 -7.41
CA SER A 393 23.00 6.16 -8.06
C SER A 393 23.84 7.26 -8.72
N VAL A 394 23.94 7.25 -10.04
CA VAL A 394 24.25 8.48 -10.79
C VAL A 394 22.94 9.23 -10.92
N VAL A 395 22.73 10.19 -10.03
CA VAL A 395 21.74 11.26 -10.23
C VAL A 395 22.22 12.06 -11.44
N GLY A 396 21.62 11.82 -12.60
CA GLY A 396 21.80 12.65 -13.77
C GLY A 396 21.16 14.01 -13.53
N VAL A 397 21.93 14.94 -12.96
CA VAL A 397 21.59 16.37 -12.98
C VAL A 397 21.75 16.83 -14.43
N ILE A 398 20.64 16.95 -15.16
CA ILE A 398 20.64 17.71 -16.42
C ILE A 398 20.65 19.19 -16.03
N VAL A 399 21.85 19.75 -15.90
CA VAL A 399 22.06 21.20 -15.88
C VAL A 399 21.98 21.69 -17.32
N GLY A 400 20.80 22.19 -17.72
CA GLY A 400 20.65 23.00 -18.92
C GLY A 400 20.98 24.46 -18.63
N LEU A 401 22.27 24.80 -18.60
CA LEU A 401 22.76 26.18 -18.65
C LEU A 401 23.05 26.55 -20.11
N ALA A 402 22.29 27.50 -20.66
CA ALA A 402 22.70 28.46 -21.69
C ALA A 402 21.64 29.58 -21.72
N MET A 403 21.75 30.64 -20.91
CA MET A 403 22.49 31.90 -21.15
C MET A 403 22.06 32.70 -22.41
N TRP A 404 21.33 33.79 -22.11
CA TRP A 404 21.40 35.16 -22.65
C TRP A 404 21.22 35.45 -24.15
N TYR A 405 20.19 36.25 -24.46
CA TYR A 405 20.33 37.71 -24.58
C TYR A 405 19.12 38.44 -23.99
#